data_AF-A0AAN5D7L7-F1
#
_entry.id   AF-A0AAN5D7L7-F1
#
_cell.length_a   1.000
_cell.length_b   1.000
_cell.length_c   1.000
_cell.angle_alpha   90.00
_cell.angle_beta   90.00
_cell.angle_gamma   90.00
#
_symmetry.space_group_name_H-M   'P 1'
#
loop_
_entity.id
_entity.type
_entity.pdbx_description
1 polymer ?
#
loop_
_entity_poly.entity_id
_entity_poly.type
_entity_poly.pdbx_seq_one_letter_code
_entity_poly.pdbx_strand_id
1 'polypeptide(L)'
;LQKHGVLPDDDLKTAIEAPHATTPRAEKAANAGGARQAEERREKEREREEGEAVTPLSADELEKEVPKYMKGRISLTEVNEIVRSLSGFLKYKRDLLVANPNKLSMKEKDLVYQWRDQGCDSSTTYCLDTELRDRLHEKHKKNLKTVLPILRHLKRIREVRDKGAMRIYPLA
;
A
#
# COMPACT_ATOMS: atom_id res chain seq x y z
N LEU A 1 -46.34 -55.53 -41.83
CA LEU A 1 -45.63 -54.85 -40.72
C LEU A 1 -46.62 -53.93 -40.00
N GLN A 2 -46.34 -53.52 -38.77
CA GLN A 2 -47.18 -52.59 -37.99
C GLN A 2 -47.31 -51.21 -38.71
N LYS A 3 -48.40 -50.42 -38.61
CA LYS A 3 -49.45 -50.15 -37.59
C LYS A 3 -49.09 -49.07 -36.53
N HIS A 4 -49.61 -47.85 -36.76
CA HIS A 4 -49.75 -46.69 -35.84
C HIS A 4 -48.45 -46.02 -35.32
N GLY A 5 -48.42 -44.71 -35.01
CA GLY A 5 -49.36 -43.64 -35.38
C GLY A 5 -49.52 -42.49 -34.34
N VAL A 6 -49.76 -41.27 -34.85
CA VAL A 6 -50.56 -40.16 -34.26
C VAL A 6 -49.98 -39.39 -33.03
N LEU A 7 -49.57 -38.14 -33.28
CA LEU A 7 -50.04 -36.82 -32.73
C LEU A 7 -50.93 -36.79 -31.45
N PRO A 8 -51.00 -35.70 -30.65
CA PRO A 8 -51.35 -34.29 -30.99
C PRO A 8 -50.23 -33.29 -30.59
N ASP A 9 -50.35 -31.96 -30.36
CA ASP A 9 -51.44 -30.94 -30.27
C ASP A 9 -50.93 -29.63 -30.98
N ASP A 10 -51.64 -28.54 -31.32
CA ASP A 10 -52.93 -27.90 -30.92
C ASP A 10 -52.90 -27.11 -29.57
N ASP A 11 -53.52 -25.94 -29.33
CA ASP A 11 -54.35 -25.00 -30.13
C ASP A 11 -54.19 -23.53 -29.59
N LEU A 12 -54.92 -22.56 -30.18
CA LEU A 12 -55.14 -21.14 -29.82
C LEU A 12 -53.91 -20.18 -29.85
N LYS A 13 -53.90 -18.99 -30.50
CA LYS A 13 -54.87 -17.94 -30.94
C LYS A 13 -55.28 -16.86 -29.91
N THR A 14 -54.71 -15.66 -30.12
CA THR A 14 -55.38 -14.34 -30.17
C THR A 14 -55.54 -13.49 -28.89
N ALA A 15 -55.47 -12.16 -29.09
CA ALA A 15 -55.79 -11.04 -28.17
C ALA A 15 -54.69 -10.69 -27.13
N ILE A 16 -54.49 -9.45 -26.65
CA ILE A 16 -55.18 -8.13 -26.80
C ILE A 16 -54.16 -7.00 -27.17
N GLU A 17 -54.69 -5.83 -27.55
CA GLU A 17 -54.08 -4.63 -28.14
C GLU A 17 -53.05 -3.77 -27.34
N ALA A 18 -52.12 -3.18 -28.12
CA ALA A 18 -51.68 -1.77 -28.06
C ALA A 18 -50.93 -1.25 -26.80
N PRO A 19 -50.68 0.09 -26.67
CA PRO A 19 -49.45 0.65 -27.23
C PRO A 19 -48.59 1.41 -26.20
N HIS A 20 -47.28 1.57 -26.46
CA HIS A 20 -46.43 2.46 -25.65
C HIS A 20 -45.64 3.48 -26.46
N ALA A 21 -45.54 4.69 -25.91
CA ALA A 21 -45.23 5.91 -26.67
C ALA A 21 -43.74 6.11 -27.00
N THR A 22 -43.51 6.78 -28.13
CA THR A 22 -42.23 7.43 -28.45
C THR A 22 -41.94 8.54 -27.45
N THR A 23 -40.72 8.61 -26.92
CA THR A 23 -40.13 9.83 -26.33
C THR A 23 -38.68 9.99 -26.79
N PRO A 24 -38.21 11.21 -27.14
CA PRO A 24 -36.89 11.40 -27.73
C PRO A 24 -35.79 11.85 -26.75
N ARG A 25 -34.57 11.34 -26.97
CA ARG A 25 -33.26 12.03 -26.90
C ARG A 25 -33.10 13.25 -25.96
N ALA A 26 -32.52 13.03 -24.78
CA ALA A 26 -31.71 13.95 -23.94
C ALA A 26 -31.27 13.20 -22.65
N GLU A 27 -30.17 13.48 -21.94
CA GLU A 27 -28.87 14.08 -22.33
C GLU A 27 -27.77 13.60 -21.34
N LYS A 28 -26.57 14.20 -21.31
CA LYS A 28 -25.46 13.79 -20.44
C LYS A 28 -25.69 14.09 -18.95
N ALA A 29 -25.41 13.11 -18.09
CA ALA A 29 -25.02 13.32 -16.69
C ALA A 29 -23.82 12.38 -16.37
N ALA A 30 -22.58 12.80 -16.67
CA ALA A 30 -21.76 13.64 -15.80
C ALA A 30 -21.40 12.96 -14.45
N ASN A 31 -20.44 12.03 -14.48
CA ASN A 31 -19.90 11.34 -13.31
C ASN A 31 -19.02 12.30 -12.45
N ALA A 32 -19.67 13.12 -11.64
CA ALA A 32 -19.00 14.07 -10.73
C ALA A 32 -18.46 13.42 -9.44
N GLY A 33 -18.92 12.22 -9.07
CA GLY A 33 -18.56 11.56 -7.81
C GLY A 33 -17.12 11.02 -7.77
N GLY A 34 -16.63 10.49 -8.90
CA GLY A 34 -15.29 9.88 -8.96
C GLY A 34 -14.13 10.88 -8.81
N ALA A 35 -14.31 12.13 -9.26
CA ALA A 35 -13.25 13.14 -9.24
C ALA A 35 -12.83 13.50 -7.81
N ARG A 36 -13.77 13.89 -6.94
CA ARG A 36 -13.49 14.29 -5.55
C ARG A 36 -12.85 13.17 -4.74
N GLN A 37 -13.31 11.93 -4.90
CA GLN A 37 -12.72 10.78 -4.20
C GLN A 37 -11.30 10.44 -4.68
N ALA A 38 -10.96 10.73 -5.94
CA ALA A 38 -9.60 10.60 -6.45
C ALA A 38 -8.69 11.76 -5.99
N GLU A 39 -9.26 12.95 -5.81
CA GLU A 39 -8.56 14.16 -5.35
C GLU A 39 -8.25 14.09 -3.85
N GLU A 40 -9.24 13.77 -3.00
CA GLU A 40 -9.03 13.49 -1.56
C GLU A 40 -8.02 12.35 -1.34
N ARG A 41 -8.05 11.30 -2.17
CA ARG A 41 -7.03 10.23 -2.12
C ARG A 41 -5.64 10.75 -2.42
N ARG A 42 -5.49 11.64 -3.42
CA ARG A 42 -4.21 12.22 -3.81
C ARG A 42 -3.67 13.22 -2.79
N GLU A 43 -4.52 14.05 -2.19
CA GLU A 43 -4.11 14.91 -1.07
C GLU A 43 -3.66 14.06 0.13
N LYS A 44 -4.44 13.02 0.47
CA LYS A 44 -4.11 12.08 1.57
C LYS A 44 -2.96 11.12 1.26
N GLU A 45 -2.47 11.10 0.03
CA GLU A 45 -1.19 10.49 -0.38
C GLU A 45 -0.05 11.52 -0.27
N ARG A 46 -0.25 12.77 -0.68
CA ARG A 46 0.72 13.88 -0.52
C ARG A 46 1.03 14.21 0.94
N GLU A 47 0.02 14.27 1.82
CA GLU A 47 0.18 14.44 3.27
C GLU A 47 0.98 13.31 3.94
N ARG A 48 1.11 12.15 3.27
CA ARG A 48 1.99 11.05 3.71
C ARG A 48 3.42 11.29 3.23
N GLU A 49 3.58 11.69 1.98
CA GLU A 49 4.87 11.97 1.33
C GLU A 49 5.60 13.16 1.99
N GLU A 50 4.91 14.23 2.38
CA GLU A 50 5.51 15.41 3.05
C GLU A 50 6.06 15.14 4.47
N GLY A 51 5.80 13.96 5.04
CA GLY A 51 6.38 13.53 6.31
C GLY A 51 7.22 12.26 6.20
N GLU A 52 7.66 11.88 5.00
CA GLU A 52 8.17 10.54 4.72
C GLU A 52 9.68 10.42 4.98
N ALA A 53 10.05 9.74 6.08
CA ALA A 53 11.44 9.63 6.57
C ALA A 53 12.41 8.89 5.63
N VAL A 54 11.90 8.19 4.62
CA VAL A 54 12.65 7.64 3.48
C VAL A 54 11.80 7.91 2.24
N THR A 55 12.31 8.72 1.30
CA THR A 55 11.59 9.11 0.09
C THR A 55 11.16 7.89 -0.75
N PRO A 56 9.95 7.86 -1.34
CA PRO A 56 9.55 6.81 -2.28
C PRO A 56 10.31 6.91 -3.61
N LEU A 57 10.40 5.82 -4.38
CA LEU A 57 11.22 5.73 -5.58
C LEU A 57 10.44 5.97 -6.87
N SER A 58 11.10 6.64 -7.82
CA SER A 58 10.62 6.85 -9.17
C SER A 58 10.92 5.64 -10.08
N ALA A 59 10.15 5.46 -11.15
CA ALA A 59 10.42 4.42 -12.15
C ALA A 59 11.81 4.61 -12.80
N ASP A 60 12.14 5.83 -13.20
CA ASP A 60 13.45 6.21 -13.75
C ASP A 60 14.62 5.89 -12.82
N GLU A 61 14.49 6.16 -11.51
CA GLU A 61 15.53 5.86 -10.52
C GLU A 61 15.73 4.35 -10.40
N LEU A 62 14.64 3.61 -10.27
CA LEU A 62 14.70 2.15 -10.22
C LEU A 62 15.24 1.57 -11.53
N GLU A 63 15.01 2.18 -12.69
CA GLU A 63 15.58 1.71 -13.97
C GLU A 63 17.07 2.06 -14.12
N LYS A 64 17.45 3.34 -13.92
CA LYS A 64 18.76 3.91 -14.26
C LYS A 64 19.83 3.68 -13.20
N GLU A 65 19.52 3.97 -11.94
CA GLU A 65 20.49 3.88 -10.84
C GLU A 65 20.69 2.42 -10.42
N VAL A 66 19.62 1.62 -10.34
CA VAL A 66 19.66 0.27 -9.76
C VAL A 66 20.07 -0.77 -10.83
N PRO A 67 21.11 -1.58 -10.61
CA PRO A 67 21.47 -2.65 -11.55
C PRO A 67 20.40 -3.73 -11.70
N LYS A 68 20.27 -4.32 -12.90
CA LYS A 68 19.27 -5.38 -13.20
C LYS A 68 19.37 -6.59 -12.25
N TYR A 69 20.58 -6.96 -11.83
CA TYR A 69 20.79 -8.08 -10.88
C TYR A 69 20.30 -7.77 -9.45
N MET A 70 20.19 -6.49 -9.06
CA MET A 70 19.66 -6.10 -7.74
C MET A 70 18.13 -6.05 -7.74
N LYS A 71 17.51 -5.64 -8.86
CA LYS A 71 16.06 -5.63 -9.04
C LYS A 71 15.44 -7.04 -9.00
N GLY A 72 16.09 -8.01 -9.65
CA GLY A 72 15.54 -9.37 -9.77
C GLY A 72 14.21 -9.37 -10.51
N ARG A 73 13.11 -9.65 -9.79
CA ARG A 73 11.72 -9.62 -10.32
C ARG A 73 10.80 -8.67 -9.53
N ILE A 74 11.34 -7.76 -8.72
CA ILE A 74 10.51 -6.89 -7.87
C ILE A 74 9.85 -5.77 -8.69
N SER A 75 8.58 -5.48 -8.41
CA SER A 75 7.90 -4.32 -8.98
C SER A 75 8.23 -3.03 -8.21
N LEU A 76 8.21 -1.88 -8.89
CA LEU A 76 8.33 -0.57 -8.23
C LEU A 76 7.32 -0.40 -7.09
N THR A 77 6.09 -0.88 -7.30
CA THR A 77 5.02 -0.88 -6.30
C THR A 77 5.43 -1.62 -5.02
N GLU A 78 6.02 -2.81 -5.12
CA GLU A 78 6.48 -3.57 -3.94
C GLU A 78 7.66 -2.91 -3.24
N VAL A 79 8.53 -2.20 -3.97
CA VAL A 79 9.60 -1.38 -3.37
C VAL A 79 8.97 -0.22 -2.58
N ASN A 80 8.08 0.54 -3.20
CA ASN A 80 7.47 1.73 -2.61
C ASN A 80 6.54 1.41 -1.43
N GLU A 81 5.79 0.30 -1.46
CA GLU A 81 4.99 -0.14 -0.31
C GLU A 81 5.87 -0.55 0.89
N ILE A 82 7.07 -1.09 0.65
CA ILE A 82 8.05 -1.38 1.71
C ILE A 82 8.68 -0.08 2.24
N VAL A 83 8.99 0.89 1.37
CA VAL A 83 9.46 2.23 1.78
C VAL A 83 8.41 2.95 2.64
N ARG A 84 7.16 3.04 2.16
CA ARG A 84 6.03 3.65 2.89
C ARG A 84 5.80 3.01 4.26
N SER A 85 5.94 1.69 4.36
CA SER A 85 5.85 0.96 5.63
C SER A 85 6.99 1.31 6.59
N LEU A 86 8.23 1.42 6.08
CA LEU A 86 9.40 1.82 6.86
C LEU A 86 9.29 3.28 7.33
N SER A 87 8.95 4.19 6.42
CA SER A 87 8.81 5.62 6.71
C SER A 87 7.66 5.92 7.67
N GLY A 88 6.51 5.26 7.47
CA GLY A 88 5.38 5.34 8.39
C GLY A 88 5.72 4.81 9.80
N PHE A 89 6.55 3.77 9.89
CA PHE A 89 7.06 3.30 11.18
C PHE A 89 8.07 4.26 11.82
N LEU A 90 9.02 4.80 11.05
CA LEU A 90 9.99 5.77 11.54
C LEU A 90 9.30 7.05 12.04
N LYS A 91 8.28 7.53 11.31
CA LYS A 91 7.40 8.63 11.74
C LYS A 91 6.67 8.28 13.04
N TYR A 92 5.96 7.15 13.09
CA TYR A 92 5.29 6.68 14.32
C TYR A 92 6.25 6.59 15.53
N LYS A 93 7.45 6.05 15.35
CA LYS A 93 8.48 5.91 16.39
C LYS A 93 9.01 7.27 16.85
N ARG A 94 9.25 8.20 15.92
CA ARG A 94 9.63 9.60 16.21
C ARG A 94 8.53 10.33 16.97
N ASP A 95 7.30 10.23 16.50
CA ASP A 95 6.13 10.87 17.10
C ASP A 95 5.91 10.37 18.53
N LEU A 96 6.02 9.06 18.79
CA LEU A 96 5.94 8.50 20.14
C LEU A 96 7.11 8.92 21.06
N LEU A 97 8.34 9.01 20.54
CA LEU A 97 9.52 9.44 21.31
C LEU A 97 9.47 10.92 21.71
N VAL A 98 8.81 11.76 20.90
CA VAL A 98 8.59 13.20 21.12
C VAL A 98 7.28 13.49 21.87
N ALA A 99 6.27 12.61 21.77
CA ALA A 99 4.98 12.76 22.42
C ALA A 99 5.11 12.86 23.95
N ASN A 100 4.29 13.73 24.55
CA ASN A 100 4.18 13.83 25.99
C ASN A 100 3.61 12.49 26.54
N PRO A 101 4.29 11.83 27.50
CA PRO A 101 3.86 10.52 28.01
C PRO A 101 2.46 10.55 28.63
N ASN A 102 1.95 11.69 29.08
CA ASN A 102 0.59 11.81 29.61
C ASN A 102 -0.50 11.53 28.55
N LYS A 103 -0.19 11.64 27.24
CA LYS A 103 -1.10 11.30 26.14
C LYS A 103 -0.96 9.86 25.62
N LEU A 104 0.09 9.13 26.01
CA LEU A 104 0.39 7.79 25.48
C LEU A 104 -0.35 6.69 26.25
N SER A 105 -0.79 5.66 25.52
CA SER A 105 -1.33 4.42 26.09
C SER A 105 -0.25 3.64 26.86
N MET A 106 -0.66 2.74 27.76
CA MET A 106 0.28 1.94 28.56
C MET A 106 1.25 1.11 27.70
N LYS A 107 0.76 0.60 26.55
CA LYS A 107 1.58 -0.13 25.56
C LYS A 107 2.57 0.77 24.81
N GLU A 108 2.21 2.02 24.58
CA GLU A 108 3.04 2.99 23.87
C GLU A 108 4.13 3.56 24.79
N LYS A 109 3.81 3.73 26.08
CA LYS A 109 4.79 4.00 27.14
C LYS A 109 5.84 2.90 27.22
N ASP A 110 5.43 1.64 27.26
CA ASP A 110 6.33 0.48 27.29
C ASP A 110 7.25 0.45 26.04
N LEU A 111 6.70 0.63 24.84
CA LEU A 111 7.50 0.79 23.61
C LEU A 111 8.49 1.96 23.70
N VAL A 112 8.08 3.13 24.20
CA VAL A 112 8.98 4.29 24.38
C VAL A 112 10.09 4.02 25.40
N TYR A 113 9.80 3.32 26.50
CA TYR A 113 10.84 2.88 27.45
C TYR A 113 11.80 1.89 26.81
N GLN A 114 11.30 0.86 26.12
CA GLN A 114 12.13 -0.13 25.41
C GLN A 114 13.01 0.52 24.33
N TRP A 115 12.50 1.50 23.58
CA TRP A 115 13.29 2.23 22.58
C TRP A 115 14.36 3.12 23.24
N ARG A 116 14.06 3.78 24.36
CA ARG A 116 15.06 4.57 25.10
C ARG A 116 16.14 3.70 25.73
N ASP A 117 15.80 2.55 26.30
CA ASP A 117 16.75 1.56 26.83
C ASP A 117 17.71 1.02 25.75
N GLN A 118 17.20 0.80 24.53
CA GLN A 118 18.04 0.43 23.38
C GLN A 118 18.92 1.57 22.84
N GLY A 119 18.87 2.79 23.41
CA GLY A 119 19.60 3.96 22.96
C GLY A 119 19.02 4.65 21.72
N CYS A 120 17.70 4.62 21.53
CA CYS A 120 17.01 5.28 20.42
C CYS A 120 16.43 6.64 20.83
N ASP A 121 17.17 7.72 20.56
CA ASP A 121 16.69 9.09 20.73
C ASP A 121 15.81 9.58 19.56
N SER A 122 15.13 10.72 19.78
CA SER A 122 14.36 11.43 18.74
C SER A 122 15.21 11.96 17.57
N SER A 123 16.53 12.06 17.74
CA SER A 123 17.50 12.40 16.69
C SER A 123 18.00 11.17 15.91
N THR A 124 17.99 9.98 16.51
CA THR A 124 18.62 8.75 15.98
C THR A 124 17.62 7.63 15.74
N THR A 125 16.37 7.96 15.40
CA THR A 125 15.30 7.00 15.11
C THR A 125 15.69 5.98 14.04
N TYR A 126 15.80 4.71 14.46
CA TYR A 126 16.03 3.56 13.58
C TYR A 126 14.86 2.57 13.65
N CYS A 127 14.72 1.77 12.61
CA CYS A 127 13.82 0.62 12.55
C CYS A 127 14.61 -0.69 12.67
N LEU A 128 14.13 -1.68 13.42
CA LEU A 128 14.69 -3.02 13.37
C LEU A 128 14.09 -3.81 12.18
N ASP A 129 14.89 -4.68 11.55
CA ASP A 129 14.40 -5.63 10.53
C ASP A 129 13.21 -6.48 11.04
N THR A 130 13.16 -6.79 12.34
CA THR A 130 12.01 -7.43 13.01
C THR A 130 10.79 -6.52 13.09
N GLU A 131 10.92 -5.31 13.66
CA GLU A 131 9.84 -4.30 13.73
C GLU A 131 9.23 -4.01 12.36
N LEU A 132 10.06 -3.99 11.30
CA LEU A 132 9.62 -3.85 9.92
C LEU A 132 8.91 -5.11 9.41
N ARG A 133 9.46 -6.30 9.65
CA ARG A 133 8.83 -7.57 9.27
C ARG A 133 7.46 -7.74 9.89
N ASP A 134 7.24 -7.34 11.14
CA ASP A 134 5.94 -7.52 11.79
C ASP A 134 4.85 -6.57 11.24
N ARG A 135 5.25 -5.47 10.60
CA ARG A 135 4.33 -4.51 9.96
C ARG A 135 4.10 -4.77 8.45
N LEU A 136 4.99 -5.51 7.80
CA LEU A 136 4.86 -5.91 6.40
C LEU A 136 3.94 -7.13 6.23
N HIS A 137 3.14 -7.17 5.16
CA HIS A 137 2.49 -8.41 4.71
C HIS A 137 3.53 -9.48 4.33
N GLU A 138 3.21 -10.76 4.53
CA GLU A 138 4.07 -11.92 4.22
C GLU A 138 4.72 -11.90 2.83
N LYS A 139 3.99 -11.39 1.81
CA LYS A 139 4.52 -11.16 0.46
C LYS A 139 5.75 -10.23 0.49
N HIS A 140 5.61 -9.10 1.18
CA HIS A 140 6.63 -8.06 1.30
C HIS A 140 7.77 -8.46 2.25
N LYS A 141 7.51 -9.27 3.29
CA LYS A 141 8.58 -9.81 4.18
C LYS A 141 9.66 -10.60 3.42
N LYS A 142 9.28 -11.28 2.33
CA LYS A 142 10.21 -11.99 1.43
C LYS A 142 11.01 -10.99 0.58
N ASN A 143 10.29 -10.07 -0.08
CA ASN A 143 10.87 -9.03 -0.93
C ASN A 143 11.82 -8.07 -0.18
N LEU A 144 11.64 -7.88 1.13
CA LEU A 144 12.48 -7.03 1.97
C LEU A 144 13.99 -7.36 1.85
N LYS A 145 14.34 -8.64 1.69
CA LYS A 145 15.74 -9.07 1.48
C LYS A 145 16.35 -8.56 0.17
N THR A 146 15.52 -8.23 -0.82
CA THR A 146 15.91 -7.63 -2.11
C THR A 146 15.84 -6.09 -2.05
N VAL A 147 14.83 -5.53 -1.37
CA VAL A 147 14.65 -4.07 -1.23
C VAL A 147 15.76 -3.41 -0.42
N LEU A 148 16.20 -4.02 0.69
CA LEU A 148 17.24 -3.42 1.54
C LEU A 148 18.54 -3.13 0.76
N PRO A 149 19.13 -4.08 0.01
CA PRO A 149 20.22 -3.80 -0.93
C PRO A 149 19.96 -2.66 -1.92
N ILE A 150 18.74 -2.54 -2.45
CA ILE A 150 18.37 -1.46 -3.40
C ILE A 150 18.38 -0.10 -2.70
N LEU A 151 17.69 0.04 -1.56
CA LEU A 151 17.65 1.28 -0.78
C LEU A 151 19.04 1.69 -0.26
N ARG A 152 19.89 0.71 0.07
CA ARG A 152 21.28 0.91 0.45
C ARG A 152 22.13 1.40 -0.73
N HIS A 153 21.96 0.83 -1.93
CA HIS A 153 22.67 1.27 -3.14
C HIS A 153 22.37 2.74 -3.46
N LEU A 154 21.09 3.10 -3.36
CA LEU A 154 20.56 4.45 -3.55
C LEU A 154 20.84 5.39 -2.35
N LYS A 155 21.59 4.92 -1.35
CA LYS A 155 21.99 5.67 -0.13
C LYS A 155 20.81 6.25 0.68
N ARG A 156 19.59 5.74 0.51
CA ARG A 156 18.39 6.20 1.25
C ARG A 156 18.24 5.54 2.63
N ILE A 157 18.98 4.46 2.89
CA ILE A 157 19.12 3.85 4.23
C ILE A 157 20.57 3.49 4.56
N ARG A 158 20.91 3.52 5.84
CA ARG A 158 22.11 2.89 6.41
C ARG A 158 21.71 1.68 7.25
N GLU A 159 22.22 0.52 6.90
CA GLU A 159 22.05 -0.71 7.67
C GLU A 159 23.26 -0.93 8.60
N VAL A 160 23.00 -1.10 9.90
CA VAL A 160 24.00 -1.46 10.91
C VAL A 160 23.58 -2.77 11.57
N ARG A 161 24.48 -3.75 11.63
CA ARG A 161 24.27 -4.99 12.38
C ARG A 161 25.03 -4.92 13.70
N ASP A 162 24.31 -5.06 14.79
CA ASP A 162 24.84 -5.00 16.16
C ASP A 162 24.13 -6.05 17.03
N LYS A 163 24.89 -6.79 17.85
CA LYS A 163 24.40 -7.86 18.74
C LYS A 163 23.43 -8.86 18.07
N GLY A 164 23.62 -9.14 16.78
CA GLY A 164 22.75 -10.02 15.98
C GLY A 164 21.46 -9.37 15.45
N ALA A 165 21.08 -8.20 15.97
CA ALA A 165 19.99 -7.38 15.44
C ALA A 165 20.47 -6.53 14.25
N MET A 166 19.52 -6.13 13.41
CA MET A 166 19.79 -5.30 12.23
C MET A 166 18.99 -4.01 12.31
N ARG A 167 19.68 -2.91 12.62
CA ARG A 167 19.15 -1.55 12.68
C ARG A 167 19.21 -0.89 11.30
N ILE A 168 18.10 -0.33 10.86
CA ILE A 168 17.93 0.41 9.61
C ILE A 168 17.72 1.87 9.99
N TYR A 169 18.69 2.71 9.67
CA TYR A 169 18.60 4.16 9.83
C TYR A 169 18.17 4.78 8.50
N PRO A 170 17.22 5.73 8.49
CA PRO A 170 16.99 6.57 7.32
C PRO A 170 18.25 7.40 7.03
N LEU A 171 18.51 7.65 5.74
CA LEU A 171 19.41 8.69 5.28
C LEU A 171 18.56 9.67 4.47
N ALA A 172 18.43 10.89 5.00
CA ALA A 172 17.83 12.04 4.33
C ALA A 172 18.91 12.86 3.62
#